data_AF-Q4WC48-F1
#
_entry.id   AF-Q4WC48-F1
#
_cell.length_a   1.000
_cell.length_b   1.000
_cell.length_c   1.000
_cell.angle_alpha   90.00
_cell.angle_beta   90.00
_cell.angle_gamma   90.00
#
_symmetry.space_group_name_H-M   'P 1'
#
loop_
_entity.id
_entity.type
_entity.pdbx_description
1 polymer ?
#
loop_
_entity_poly.entity_id
_entity_poly.type
_entity_poly.pdbx_seq_one_letter_code
_entity_poly.pdbx_strand_id
1 'polypeptide(L)'
;MWFPGICNGTIPEWRLNEMIRQILTPYYYSSQDHEYPTIDPSSYAVTAATYGILPAGEVTPAGRDVRGNHSLLIRKIGSAGTVLLKNKDKTLPIRPAWVIGVFGNDAPDINGGLLPEQQLRA
;
A
#
# COMPACT_ATOMS: atom_id res chain seq x y z
N MET A 1 27.16 10.37 26.16
CA MET A 1 26.99 8.92 25.93
C MET A 1 27.79 8.57 24.68
N TRP A 2 28.88 7.80 24.82
CA TRP A 2 29.72 7.38 23.69
C TRP A 2 29.39 5.93 23.31
N PHE A 3 29.41 5.61 22.01
CA PHE A 3 29.12 4.27 21.52
C PHE A 3 30.26 3.29 21.89
N PRO A 4 29.97 2.15 22.56
CA PRO A 4 31.01 1.23 23.06
C PRO A 4 31.98 0.74 21.98
N GLY A 5 31.51 0.52 20.75
CA GLY A 5 32.32 0.10 19.61
C GLY A 5 33.32 1.14 19.11
N ILE A 6 33.06 2.43 19.34
CA ILE A 6 34.02 3.51 19.01
C ILE A 6 35.04 3.64 20.14
N CYS A 7 34.58 3.59 21.40
CA CYS A 7 35.46 3.69 22.56
C CYS A 7 36.48 2.56 22.65
N ASN A 8 36.10 1.35 22.25
CA ASN A 8 36.98 0.18 22.25
C ASN A 8 37.79 0.02 20.95
N GLY A 9 37.68 0.96 20.00
CA GLY A 9 38.44 0.98 18.74
C GLY A 9 38.03 -0.05 17.69
N THR A 10 36.98 -0.85 17.94
CA THR A 10 36.50 -1.87 16.98
C THR A 10 35.79 -1.25 15.78
N ILE A 11 35.21 -0.07 15.95
CA ILE A 11 34.57 0.70 14.89
C ILE A 11 35.28 2.05 14.81
N PRO A 12 35.94 2.38 13.70
CA PRO A 12 36.55 3.68 13.54
C PRO A 12 35.46 4.76 13.38
N GLU A 13 35.65 5.92 13.99
CA GLU A 13 34.65 7.01 14.03
C GLU A 13 34.19 7.46 12.63
N TRP A 14 35.12 7.48 11.65
CA TRP A 14 34.80 7.86 10.27
C TRP A 14 33.71 6.96 9.67
N ARG A 15 33.63 5.68 10.08
CA ARG A 15 32.60 4.75 9.59
C ARG A 15 31.22 5.12 10.11
N LEU A 16 31.11 5.53 11.38
CA LEU A 16 29.84 6.04 11.92
C LEU A 16 29.43 7.34 11.20
N ASN A 17 30.39 8.26 11.01
CA ASN A 17 30.14 9.51 10.30
C ASN A 17 29.68 9.27 8.84
N GLU A 18 30.26 8.28 8.17
CA GLU A 18 29.84 7.85 6.84
C GLU A 18 28.39 7.33 6.84
N MET A 19 28.03 6.46 7.79
CA MET A 19 26.66 5.95 7.92
C MET A 19 25.64 7.07 8.16
N ILE A 20 25.95 8.00 9.06
CA ILE A 20 25.09 9.15 9.35
C ILE A 20 24.93 10.01 8.09
N ARG A 21 26.02 10.27 7.35
CA ARG A 21 25.94 11.00 6.08
C ARG A 21 25.06 10.28 5.06
N GLN A 22 25.17 8.96 4.93
CA GLN A 22 24.33 8.20 3.98
C GLN A 22 22.85 8.22 4.34
N ILE A 23 22.50 8.31 5.63
CA ILE A 23 21.11 8.46 6.08
C ILE A 23 20.60 9.89 5.87
N LEU A 24 21.39 10.90 6.25
CA LEU A 24 20.96 12.30 6.21
C LEU A 24 21.02 12.91 4.80
N THR A 25 21.89 12.42 3.92
CA THR A 25 21.99 12.93 2.54
C THR A 25 20.66 12.85 1.79
N PRO A 26 19.98 11.68 1.65
CA PRO A 26 18.69 11.61 0.98
C PRO A 26 17.57 12.35 1.72
N TYR A 27 17.66 12.46 3.05
CA TYR A 27 16.71 13.21 3.88
C TYR A 27 16.71 14.70 3.50
N TYR A 28 17.89 15.32 3.47
CA TYR A 28 18.03 16.72 3.03
C TYR A 28 17.80 16.88 1.52
N TYR A 29 18.28 15.94 0.70
CA TYR A 29 18.07 15.96 -0.74
C TYR A 29 16.59 15.98 -1.13
N SER A 30 15.76 15.24 -0.39
CA SER A 30 14.30 15.20 -0.60
C SER A 30 13.55 16.27 0.20
N SER A 31 14.27 17.24 0.78
CA SER A 31 13.73 18.36 1.57
C SER A 31 12.84 17.93 2.74
N GLN A 32 13.14 16.80 3.37
CA GLN A 32 12.36 16.28 4.50
C GLN A 32 12.67 17.01 5.82
N ASP A 33 13.62 17.93 5.81
CA ASP A 33 13.96 18.81 6.92
C ASP A 33 13.01 20.01 7.08
N HIS A 34 12.19 20.29 6.06
CA HIS A 34 11.24 21.39 6.04
C HIS A 34 9.80 20.87 5.98
N GLU A 35 8.97 21.27 6.96
CA GLU A 35 7.51 21.03 6.96
C GLU A 35 7.08 19.57 6.69
N TYR A 36 7.92 18.60 7.07
CA TYR A 36 7.62 17.19 6.81
C TYR A 36 6.37 16.75 7.59
N PRO A 37 5.44 16.03 6.96
CA PRO A 37 4.19 15.66 7.59
C PRO A 37 4.42 14.74 8.79
N THR A 38 3.55 14.86 9.79
CA THR A 38 3.53 13.93 10.92
C THR A 38 3.17 12.52 10.45
N ILE A 39 3.58 11.52 11.24
CA ILE A 39 3.17 10.13 11.04
C ILE A 39 1.63 10.01 11.01
N ASP A 40 1.11 9.04 10.27
CA ASP A 40 -0.33 8.77 10.26
C ASP A 40 -0.76 8.28 11.65
N PRO A 41 -1.79 8.91 12.29
CA PRO A 41 -2.29 8.51 13.60
C PRO A 41 -2.66 7.03 13.71
N SER A 42 -3.11 6.42 12.61
CA SER A 42 -3.53 5.01 12.56
C SER A 42 -2.37 4.02 12.44
N SER A 43 -1.14 4.48 12.16
CA SER A 43 0.01 3.61 11.83
C SER A 43 0.28 2.54 12.89
N TYR A 44 0.21 2.93 14.17
CA TYR A 44 0.39 2.01 15.29
C TYR A 44 -0.75 0.99 15.34
N ALA A 45 -2.00 1.45 15.29
CA ALA A 45 -3.18 0.60 15.37
C ALA A 45 -3.20 -0.46 14.25
N VAL A 46 -2.89 -0.07 13.02
CA VAL A 46 -2.80 -0.98 11.87
C VAL A 46 -1.70 -2.03 12.09
N THR A 47 -0.52 -1.59 12.54
CA THR A 47 0.62 -2.48 12.81
C THR A 47 0.30 -3.46 13.94
N ALA A 48 -0.24 -2.97 15.06
CA ALA A 48 -0.61 -3.77 16.21
C ALA A 48 -1.71 -4.79 15.87
N ALA A 49 -2.71 -4.41 15.07
CA ALA A 49 -3.75 -5.31 14.57
C ALA A 49 -3.15 -6.41 13.68
N THR A 50 -2.22 -6.05 12.78
CA THR A 50 -1.55 -7.00 11.89
C THR A 50 -0.78 -8.08 12.64
N TYR A 51 -0.15 -7.73 13.77
CA TYR A 51 0.58 -8.68 14.61
C TYR A 51 -0.26 -9.28 15.75
N GLY A 52 -1.56 -8.99 15.83
CA GLY A 52 -2.44 -9.51 16.88
C GLY A 52 -2.11 -9.01 18.29
N ILE A 53 -1.41 -7.88 18.41
CA ILE A 53 -1.00 -7.28 19.68
C ILE A 53 -1.82 -6.05 20.04
N LEU A 54 -2.84 -5.69 19.26
CA LEU A 54 -3.75 -4.60 19.57
C LEU A 54 -4.62 -4.98 20.79
N PRO A 55 -4.52 -4.26 21.93
CA PRO A 55 -5.40 -4.42 23.07
C PRO A 55 -6.88 -4.39 22.68
N ALA A 56 -7.67 -5.28 23.30
CA ALA A 56 -9.11 -5.28 23.12
C ALA A 56 -9.72 -3.96 23.62
N GLY A 57 -10.51 -3.31 22.75
CA GLY A 57 -11.18 -2.05 23.07
C GLY A 57 -10.31 -0.80 22.90
N GLU A 58 -9.10 -0.92 22.36
CA GLU A 58 -8.30 0.26 22.01
C GLU A 58 -8.96 1.09 20.91
N VAL A 59 -9.06 2.40 21.13
CA VAL A 59 -9.60 3.34 20.14
C VAL A 59 -8.61 3.45 18.99
N THR A 60 -9.02 3.05 17.80
CA THR A 60 -8.20 3.19 16.59
C THR A 60 -8.59 4.47 15.86
N PRO A 61 -7.67 5.44 15.69
CA PRO A 61 -7.96 6.65 14.94
C PRO A 61 -8.14 6.30 13.45
N ALA A 62 -8.93 7.10 12.74
CA ALA A 62 -9.08 6.97 11.30
C ALA A 62 -7.74 7.22 10.60
N GLY A 63 -7.46 6.43 9.56
CA GLY A 63 -6.29 6.63 8.71
C GLY A 63 -6.39 7.93 7.90
N ARG A 64 -5.25 8.53 7.61
CA ARG A 64 -5.16 9.72 6.75
C ARG A 64 -5.52 9.31 5.32
N ASP A 65 -6.52 9.97 4.74
CA ASP A 65 -6.89 9.72 3.34
C ASP A 65 -5.84 10.34 2.38
N VAL A 66 -5.04 9.47 1.77
CA VAL A 66 -4.01 9.82 0.78
C VAL A 66 -4.39 9.43 -0.65
N ARG A 67 -5.65 9.05 -0.89
CA ARG A 67 -6.09 8.50 -2.19
C ARG A 67 -6.10 9.53 -3.31
N GLY A 68 -6.42 10.79 -3.00
CA GLY A 68 -6.53 11.86 -4.00
C GLY A 68 -7.35 11.43 -5.22
N ASN A 69 -6.84 11.73 -6.43
CA ASN A 69 -7.41 11.27 -7.70
C ASN A 69 -6.61 10.12 -8.35
N HIS A 70 -5.81 9.38 -7.57
CA HIS A 70 -4.96 8.30 -8.07
C HIS A 70 -5.76 7.19 -8.79
N SER A 71 -7.05 7.05 -8.51
CA SER A 71 -7.97 6.13 -9.18
C SER A 71 -8.00 6.30 -10.70
N LEU A 72 -7.89 7.54 -11.20
CA LEU A 72 -7.86 7.82 -12.64
C LEU A 72 -6.62 7.23 -13.30
N LEU A 73 -5.46 7.39 -12.66
CA LEU A 73 -4.19 6.85 -13.14
C LEU A 73 -4.19 5.32 -13.08
N ILE A 74 -4.67 4.73 -11.99
CA ILE A 74 -4.81 3.28 -11.82
C ILE A 74 -5.65 2.69 -12.95
N ARG A 75 -6.81 3.29 -13.24
CA ARG A 75 -7.70 2.82 -14.32
C ARG A 75 -7.04 2.94 -15.71
N LYS A 76 -6.28 4.02 -15.94
CA LYS A 76 -5.53 4.22 -17.19
C LYS A 76 -4.45 3.14 -17.36
N ILE A 77 -3.68 2.86 -16.31
CA ILE A 77 -2.63 1.83 -16.36
C ILE A 77 -3.25 0.43 -16.50
N GLY A 78 -4.31 0.11 -15.77
CA GLY A 78 -4.99 -1.19 -15.86
C GLY A 78 -5.53 -1.48 -17.27
N SER A 79 -6.15 -0.49 -17.91
CA SER A 79 -6.63 -0.63 -19.29
C SER A 79 -5.47 -0.72 -20.30
N ALA A 80 -4.43 0.10 -20.16
CA ALA A 80 -3.27 0.09 -21.08
C ALA A 80 -2.36 -1.13 -20.91
N GLY A 81 -2.31 -1.74 -19.72
CA GLY A 81 -1.53 -2.94 -19.44
C GLY A 81 -2.21 -4.25 -19.85
N THR A 82 -3.47 -4.22 -20.27
CA THR A 82 -4.19 -5.42 -20.73
C THR A 82 -3.74 -5.80 -22.14
N VAL A 83 -3.24 -7.04 -22.30
CA VAL A 83 -2.74 -7.55 -23.59
C VAL A 83 -3.80 -8.43 -24.28
N LEU A 84 -4.14 -8.08 -25.52
CA LEU A 84 -5.07 -8.85 -26.34
C LEU A 84 -4.34 -9.98 -27.08
N LEU A 85 -4.43 -11.21 -26.56
CA LEU A 85 -3.75 -12.37 -27.15
C LEU A 85 -4.49 -12.98 -28.36
N LYS A 86 -5.82 -12.90 -28.38
CA LYS A 86 -6.65 -13.49 -29.45
C LYS A 86 -7.91 -12.66 -29.66
N ASN A 87 -8.21 -12.34 -30.92
CA ASN A 87 -9.46 -11.70 -31.32
C ASN A 87 -9.92 -12.30 -32.65
N LYS A 88 -10.81 -13.30 -32.59
CA LYS A 88 -11.41 -13.92 -33.78
C LYS A 88 -12.73 -13.20 -34.10
N ASP A 89 -13.08 -13.08 -35.37
CA ASP A 89 -14.39 -12.59 -35.83
C ASP A 89 -14.78 -11.18 -35.32
N LYS A 90 -13.78 -10.37 -34.94
CA LYS A 90 -13.98 -9.01 -34.38
C LYS A 90 -14.91 -9.02 -33.15
N THR A 91 -14.83 -10.05 -32.31
CA THR A 91 -15.61 -10.15 -31.06
C THR A 91 -15.39 -8.95 -30.14
N LEU A 92 -14.17 -8.42 -30.09
CA LEU A 92 -13.85 -7.17 -29.40
C LEU A 92 -13.61 -6.02 -30.39
N PRO A 93 -14.06 -4.78 -30.09
CA PRO A 93 -14.74 -4.36 -28.86
C PRO A 93 -16.20 -4.85 -28.79
N ILE A 94 -16.67 -5.13 -27.57
CA ILE A 94 -18.06 -5.58 -27.33
C ILE A 94 -19.03 -4.49 -27.80
N ARG A 95 -20.02 -4.88 -28.61
CA ARG A 95 -21.12 -4.00 -29.03
C ARG A 95 -22.28 -4.11 -28.03
N PRO A 96 -23.15 -3.09 -27.94
CA PRO A 96 -24.34 -3.16 -27.10
C PRO A 96 -25.15 -4.43 -27.38
N ALA A 97 -25.43 -5.20 -26.33
CA ALA A 97 -26.21 -6.43 -26.36
C ALA A 97 -27.33 -6.34 -25.33
N TRP A 98 -28.43 -7.06 -25.57
CA TRP A 98 -29.59 -7.06 -24.68
C TRP A 98 -29.32 -7.82 -23.37
N VAL A 99 -28.44 -8.82 -23.40
CA VAL A 99 -28.06 -9.65 -22.24
C VAL A 99 -26.57 -9.98 -22.33
N ILE A 100 -25.85 -9.83 -21.21
CA ILE A 100 -24.44 -10.20 -21.05
C ILE A 100 -24.34 -11.13 -19.84
N GLY A 101 -23.76 -12.32 -20.03
CA GLY A 101 -23.42 -13.23 -18.93
C GLY A 101 -21.97 -13.03 -18.50
N VAL A 102 -21.73 -12.91 -17.19
CA VAL A 102 -20.39 -12.84 -16.58
C VAL A 102 -20.20 -14.11 -15.76
N PHE A 103 -19.16 -14.89 -16.07
CA PHE A 103 -18.92 -16.19 -15.46
C PHE A 103 -17.48 -16.29 -14.95
N GLY A 104 -17.30 -17.05 -13.87
CA GLY A 104 -16.00 -17.32 -13.25
C GLY A 104 -15.92 -16.78 -11.82
N ASN A 105 -15.17 -17.49 -10.97
CA ASN A 105 -14.97 -17.12 -9.56
C ASN A 105 -14.15 -15.82 -9.37
N ASP A 106 -13.51 -15.33 -10.43
CA ASP A 106 -12.69 -14.11 -10.44
C ASP A 106 -13.49 -12.84 -10.79
N ALA A 107 -14.76 -13.00 -11.20
CA ALA A 107 -15.64 -11.87 -11.51
C ALA A 107 -16.20 -11.07 -10.30
N PRO A 108 -16.57 -11.70 -9.16
CA PRO A 108 -17.16 -10.99 -8.03
C PRO A 108 -16.11 -10.25 -7.18
N ASP A 109 -16.57 -9.42 -6.25
CA ASP A 109 -15.71 -8.78 -5.25
C ASP A 109 -15.00 -9.83 -4.38
N ILE A 110 -13.70 -9.67 -4.22
CA ILE A 110 -12.85 -10.51 -3.38
C ILE A 110 -13.28 -10.49 -1.90
N ASN A 111 -13.92 -9.41 -1.43
CA ASN A 111 -14.37 -9.28 -0.04
C ASN A 111 -15.79 -9.81 0.18
N GLY A 112 -16.61 -9.84 -0.87
CA GLY A 112 -18.00 -10.32 -0.82
C GLY A 112 -18.18 -11.77 -1.28
N GLY A 113 -17.24 -12.30 -2.06
CA GLY A 113 -17.34 -13.62 -2.67
C GLY A 113 -18.54 -13.77 -3.61
N LEU A 114 -18.82 -15.02 -4.03
CA LEU A 114 -20.01 -15.37 -4.82
C LEU A 114 -21.30 -15.48 -4.00
N LEU A 115 -21.21 -15.41 -2.68
CA LEU A 115 -22.34 -15.63 -1.79
C LEU A 115 -22.96 -14.29 -1.41
N PRO A 116 -24.29 -14.12 -1.50
CA PRO A 116 -24.96 -12.95 -0.96
C PRO A 116 -24.65 -12.83 0.54
N GLU A 117 -24.30 -11.61 0.97
CA GLU A 117 -23.99 -11.21 2.37
C GLU A 117 -25.06 -11.64 3.40
N GLN A 118 -26.23 -12.07 2.94
CA GLN A 118 -27.37 -12.54 3.74
C GLN A 118 -27.23 -13.96 4.30
N GLN A 119 -26.25 -14.76 3.89
CA GLN A 119 -26.13 -16.17 4.31
C GLN A 119 -25.12 -16.43 5.44
N LEU A 120 -24.44 -15.39 5.95
CA LEU A 120 -23.42 -15.49 7.00
C LEU A 120 -23.90 -15.09 8.40
N ARG A 121 -25.22 -14.88 8.59
CA ARG A 121 -25.84 -14.68 9.90
C ARG A 121 -26.68 -15.90 10.27
N ALA A 122 -26.04 -16.94 10.80
CA ALA A 122 -26.66 -18.06 11.49
C ALA A 122 -25.91 -18.33 12.80
#